data_AF-A0A2A4JJA1-F1
#
_entry.id   AF-A0A2A4JJA1-F1
#
_cell.length_a   1.000
_cell.length_b   1.000
_cell.length_c   1.000
_cell.angle_alpha   90.00
_cell.angle_beta   90.00
_cell.angle_gamma   90.00
#
_symmetry.space_group_name_H-M   'P 1'
#
loop_
_entity.id
_entity.type
_entity.pdbx_description
1 polymer ?
#
loop_
_entity_poly.entity_id
_entity_poly.type
_entity_poly.pdbx_seq_one_letter_code
_entity_poly.pdbx_strand_id
1 'polypeptide(L)'
;KYKLDFVQGQYNKLWGGAVATIVPNEKEHVWGAVWRMQTDALVSLDKQEGVEIKQYYSKTVYVDMANGKKAKCRTYQHLNTPPLLNSMTDLPEERKPSITYKQCIVRGAIECDIPKEYISKLKHIPDNGKYANDEIRRRLKF
;
A
#
# COMPACT_ATOMS: atom_id res chain seq x y z
N LYS A 1 -1.50 -3.02 15.73
CA LYS A 1 -0.59 -2.00 15.16
C LYS A 1 0.18 -2.64 14.02
N TYR A 2 0.53 -1.86 13.00
CA TYR A 2 1.08 -2.38 11.74
C TYR A 2 2.16 -1.44 11.21
N LYS A 3 3.03 -1.95 10.36
CA LYS A 3 4.01 -1.19 9.58
C LYS A 3 3.70 -1.36 8.09
N LEU A 4 3.90 -0.30 7.31
CA LEU A 4 3.88 -0.38 5.84
C LEU A 4 5.10 -1.18 5.39
N ASP A 5 4.93 -2.01 4.38
CA ASP A 5 6.02 -2.76 3.77
C ASP A 5 5.77 -2.99 2.28
N PHE A 6 6.73 -3.59 1.58
CA PHE A 6 6.64 -3.92 0.17
C PHE A 6 7.10 -5.35 -0.10
N VAL A 7 6.43 -6.00 -1.03
CA VAL A 7 6.65 -7.40 -1.39
C VAL A 7 6.57 -7.61 -2.88
N GLN A 8 7.28 -8.62 -3.36
CA GLN A 8 7.08 -9.09 -4.72
C GLN A 8 5.81 -9.93 -4.82
N GLY A 9 5.07 -9.72 -5.90
CA GLY A 9 3.86 -10.46 -6.23
C GLY A 9 3.57 -10.46 -7.73
N GLN A 10 2.41 -10.97 -8.10
CA GLN A 10 2.02 -11.12 -9.50
C GLN A 10 1.93 -9.77 -10.25
N TYR A 11 1.62 -8.69 -9.53
CA TYR A 11 1.55 -7.35 -10.10
C TYR A 11 2.90 -6.66 -10.31
N ASN A 12 4.02 -7.31 -9.99
CA ASN A 12 5.35 -6.74 -10.26
C ASN A 12 5.56 -6.40 -11.74
N LYS A 13 5.00 -7.19 -12.67
CA LYS A 13 5.09 -6.92 -14.10
C LYS A 13 4.32 -5.65 -14.52
N LEU A 14 3.21 -5.36 -13.84
CA LEU A 14 2.38 -4.18 -14.10
C LEU A 14 3.04 -2.93 -13.52
N TRP A 15 3.42 -3.01 -12.24
CA TRP A 15 3.96 -1.88 -11.50
C TRP A 15 5.45 -1.65 -11.71
N GLY A 16 6.20 -2.62 -12.23
CA GLY A 16 7.65 -2.53 -12.40
C GLY A 16 8.45 -2.61 -11.10
N GLY A 17 7.84 -3.03 -9.99
CA GLY A 17 8.46 -3.10 -8.67
C GLY A 17 7.57 -3.76 -7.63
N ALA A 18 8.05 -3.81 -6.38
CA ALA A 18 7.32 -4.39 -5.26
C ALA A 18 6.05 -3.58 -4.91
N VAL A 19 5.02 -4.28 -4.44
CA VAL A 19 3.71 -3.71 -4.08
C VAL A 19 3.52 -3.61 -2.57
N ALA A 20 2.68 -2.67 -2.12
CA ALA A 20 2.52 -2.36 -0.71
C ALA A 20 1.78 -3.47 0.07
N THR A 21 2.16 -3.68 1.32
CA THR A 21 1.45 -4.54 2.27
C THR A 21 1.55 -3.95 3.67
N ILE A 22 0.80 -4.50 4.62
CA ILE A 22 0.93 -4.18 6.04
C ILE A 22 1.44 -5.40 6.80
N VAL A 23 2.42 -5.21 7.68
CA VAL A 23 2.97 -6.27 8.52
C VAL A 23 2.70 -5.97 10.00
N PRO A 24 2.35 -6.96 10.84
CA PRO A 24 2.19 -6.75 12.27
C PRO A 24 3.45 -6.12 12.88
N ASN A 25 3.27 -5.04 13.64
CA ASN A 25 4.36 -4.34 14.30
C ASN A 25 3.81 -3.59 15.51
N GLU A 26 4.42 -3.74 16.69
CA GLU A 26 3.93 -3.12 17.93
C GLU A 26 4.38 -1.67 18.13
N LYS A 27 5.46 -1.27 17.45
CA LYS A 27 6.15 0.01 17.61
C LYS A 27 5.67 1.06 16.60
N GLU A 28 5.22 0.61 15.43
CA GLU A 28 4.84 1.47 14.32
C GLU A 28 3.34 1.46 14.02
N HIS A 29 2.93 2.39 13.15
CA HIS A 29 1.55 2.51 12.67
C HIS A 29 1.55 2.88 11.18
N VAL A 30 0.41 2.65 10.55
CA VAL A 30 0.15 2.99 9.15
C VAL A 30 -0.94 4.04 9.09
N TRP A 31 -0.69 5.13 8.36
CA TRP A 31 -1.73 6.06 7.96
C TRP A 31 -2.30 5.65 6.60
N GLY A 32 -3.59 5.88 6.42
CA GLY A 32 -4.28 5.60 5.17
C GLY A 32 -5.60 6.36 5.09
N ALA A 33 -6.26 6.24 3.94
CA ALA A 33 -7.58 6.81 3.71
C ALA A 33 -8.68 5.77 3.98
N VAL A 34 -9.80 6.22 4.54
CA VAL A 34 -10.99 5.39 4.74
C VAL A 34 -12.05 5.77 3.71
N TRP A 35 -12.42 4.80 2.88
CA TRP A 35 -13.44 4.97 1.86
C TRP A 35 -14.76 4.33 2.31
N ARG A 36 -15.87 5.06 2.13
CA ARG A 36 -17.22 4.49 2.28
C ARG A 36 -17.72 4.08 0.91
N MET A 37 -18.03 2.79 0.75
CA MET A 37 -18.47 2.21 -0.51
C MET A 37 -19.72 1.37 -0.28
N GLN A 38 -20.48 1.13 -1.35
CA GLN A 38 -21.57 0.17 -1.35
C GLN A 38 -21.02 -1.26 -1.25
N THR A 39 -21.81 -2.17 -0.68
CA THR A 39 -21.35 -3.54 -0.40
C THR A 39 -21.24 -4.41 -1.66
N ASP A 40 -21.98 -4.06 -2.72
CA ASP A 40 -21.87 -4.68 -4.05
C ASP A 40 -20.46 -4.51 -4.68
N ALA A 41 -19.77 -3.41 -4.36
CA ALA A 41 -18.41 -3.14 -4.81
C ALA A 41 -17.38 -4.11 -4.21
N LEU A 42 -17.71 -4.85 -3.14
CA LEU A 42 -16.77 -5.75 -2.46
C LEU A 42 -16.19 -6.82 -3.40
N VAL A 43 -17.03 -7.40 -4.26
CA VAL A 43 -16.58 -8.42 -5.23
C VAL A 43 -15.57 -7.82 -6.21
N SER A 44 -15.82 -6.60 -6.68
CA SER A 44 -14.93 -5.91 -7.60
C SER A 44 -13.59 -5.53 -6.94
N LEU A 45 -13.61 -5.14 -5.66
CA LEU A 45 -12.42 -4.83 -4.88
C LEU A 45 -11.58 -6.08 -4.63
N ASP A 46 -12.20 -7.18 -4.20
CA ASP A 46 -11.51 -8.46 -3.98
C ASP A 46 -10.82 -8.95 -5.27
N LYS A 47 -11.47 -8.76 -6.42
CA LYS A 47 -10.89 -9.07 -7.73
C LYS A 47 -9.70 -8.17 -8.08
N GLN A 48 -9.82 -6.85 -7.87
CA GLN A 48 -8.72 -5.90 -8.11
C GLN A 48 -7.49 -6.21 -7.26
N GLU A 49 -7.70 -6.62 -6.01
CA GLU A 49 -6.63 -6.98 -5.06
C GLU A 49 -6.10 -8.41 -5.27
N GLY A 50 -6.64 -9.14 -6.25
CA GLY A 50 -6.17 -10.48 -6.58
C GLY A 50 -6.42 -11.50 -5.48
N VAL A 51 -7.53 -11.39 -4.75
CA VAL A 51 -7.91 -12.36 -3.70
C VAL A 51 -8.09 -13.76 -4.29
N GLU A 52 -8.71 -13.86 -5.47
CA GLU A 52 -8.94 -15.14 -6.17
C GLU A 52 -7.63 -15.83 -6.61
N ILE A 53 -6.60 -15.05 -6.95
CA ILE A 53 -5.27 -15.54 -7.35
C ILE A 53 -4.30 -15.63 -6.15
N LYS A 54 -4.80 -15.50 -4.91
CA LYS A 54 -4.01 -15.58 -3.68
C LYS A 54 -2.83 -14.58 -3.66
N GLN A 55 -3.06 -13.35 -4.11
CA GLN A 55 -2.08 -12.27 -3.96
C GLN A 55 -2.24 -11.57 -2.60
N TYR A 56 -3.45 -11.08 -2.32
CA TYR A 56 -3.84 -10.52 -1.03
C TYR A 56 -4.94 -11.36 -0.40
N TYR A 57 -5.07 -11.24 0.92
CA TYR A 57 -6.26 -11.69 1.64
C TYR A 57 -6.95 -10.49 2.28
N SER A 58 -8.28 -10.53 2.33
CA SER A 58 -9.04 -9.50 2.99
C SER A 58 -8.92 -9.58 4.50
N LYS A 59 -8.80 -8.44 5.15
CA LYS A 59 -8.62 -8.33 6.58
C LYS A 59 -9.55 -7.26 7.14
N THR A 60 -10.17 -7.54 8.28
CA THR A 60 -10.89 -6.52 9.04
C THR A 60 -9.94 -5.89 10.05
N VAL A 61 -9.90 -4.56 10.08
CA VAL A 61 -9.10 -3.77 11.02
C VAL A 61 -9.97 -2.74 11.73
N TYR A 62 -9.59 -2.38 12.95
CA TYR A 62 -10.12 -1.22 13.64
C TYR A 62 -9.12 -0.08 13.48
N VAL A 63 -9.56 1.05 12.94
CA VAL A 63 -8.73 2.23 12.71
C VAL A 63 -9.18 3.39 13.57
N ASP A 64 -8.21 4.15 14.09
CA ASP A 64 -8.45 5.41 14.77
C ASP A 64 -8.56 6.52 13.72
N MET A 65 -9.70 7.20 13.70
CA MET A 65 -9.99 8.30 12.77
C MET A 65 -9.48 9.62 13.36
N ALA A 66 -9.19 10.59 12.49
CA ALA A 66 -8.71 11.92 12.92
C ALA A 66 -9.68 12.66 13.87
N ASN A 67 -10.97 12.33 13.84
CA ASN A 67 -11.99 12.87 14.75
C ASN A 67 -12.08 12.13 16.10
N GLY A 68 -11.13 11.24 16.41
CA GLY A 68 -11.07 10.46 17.64
C GLY A 68 -12.01 9.24 17.68
N LYS A 69 -12.82 9.01 16.65
CA LYS A 69 -13.69 7.82 16.57
C LYS A 69 -12.91 6.62 16.05
N LYS A 70 -13.42 5.42 16.36
CA LYS A 70 -12.94 4.16 15.77
C LYS A 70 -13.86 3.73 14.64
N ALA A 71 -13.28 3.23 13.55
CA ALA A 71 -14.01 2.63 12.45
C ALA A 71 -13.56 1.18 12.22
N LYS A 72 -14.51 0.30 11.92
CA LYS A 72 -14.25 -1.07 11.48
C LYS A 72 -14.17 -1.05 9.95
N CYS A 73 -13.00 -1.34 9.40
CA CYS A 73 -12.72 -1.23 7.97
C CYS A 73 -12.23 -2.55 7.41
N ARG A 74 -12.55 -2.80 6.14
CA ARG A 74 -11.90 -3.83 5.32
C ARG A 74 -10.62 -3.23 4.74
N THR A 75 -9.55 -4.02 4.77
CA THR A 75 -8.27 -3.73 4.12
C THR A 75 -7.72 -5.03 3.53
N TYR A 76 -6.61 -4.95 2.83
CA TYR A 76 -5.95 -6.08 2.20
C TYR A 76 -4.52 -6.19 2.68
N GLN A 77 -4.12 -7.41 3.02
CA GLN A 77 -2.74 -7.72 3.40
C GLN A 77 -2.22 -8.79 2.45
N HIS A 78 -1.01 -8.58 1.94
CA HIS A 78 -0.40 -9.54 1.03
C HIS A 78 -0.18 -10.88 1.76
N LEU A 79 -0.37 -11.99 1.06
CA LEU A 79 -0.23 -13.33 1.66
C LEU A 79 1.21 -13.63 2.07
N ASN A 80 2.17 -13.16 1.29
CA ASN A 80 3.58 -13.16 1.69
C ASN A 80 3.82 -12.04 2.72
N THR A 81 4.28 -12.42 3.91
CA THR A 81 4.74 -11.49 4.95
C THR A 81 6.27 -11.44 4.91
N PRO A 82 6.88 -10.32 4.52
CA PRO A 82 8.33 -10.21 4.46
C PRO A 82 8.94 -10.14 5.88
N PRO A 83 10.24 -10.46 6.03
CA PRO A 83 10.95 -10.24 7.29
C PRO A 83 10.87 -8.78 7.72
N LEU A 84 10.70 -8.55 9.02
CA LEU A 84 10.66 -7.21 9.60
C LEU A 84 11.96 -6.46 9.32
N LEU A 85 11.85 -5.25 8.80
CA LEU A 85 12.96 -4.33 8.66
C LEU A 85 12.98 -3.32 9.79
N ASN A 86 14.18 -2.90 10.19
CA ASN A 86 14.38 -1.83 11.15
C ASN A 86 13.86 -0.50 10.58
N SER A 87 14.15 -0.19 9.31
CA SER A 87 13.76 1.05 8.65
C SER A 87 13.16 0.81 7.27
N MET A 88 12.21 1.65 6.87
CA MET A 88 11.65 1.69 5.50
C MET A 88 12.60 2.33 4.48
N THR A 89 13.68 2.97 4.94
CA THR A 89 14.75 3.47 4.09
C THR A 89 15.73 2.38 3.65
N ASP A 90 15.75 1.25 4.36
CA ASP A 90 16.75 0.19 4.21
C ASP A 90 16.11 -1.04 3.52
N LEU A 91 15.27 -0.78 2.51
CA LEU A 91 14.64 -1.85 1.73
C LEU A 91 15.68 -2.54 0.84
N PRO A 92 15.76 -3.88 0.86
CA PRO A 92 16.57 -4.60 -0.12
C PRO A 92 15.95 -4.42 -1.52
N GLU A 93 16.77 -4.60 -2.56
CA GLU A 93 16.42 -4.25 -3.94
C GLU A 93 15.11 -4.91 -4.41
N GLU A 94 14.90 -6.17 -4.02
CA GLU A 94 13.71 -6.94 -4.34
C GLU A 94 12.42 -6.41 -3.70
N ARG A 95 12.52 -5.59 -2.64
CA ARG A 95 11.38 -4.96 -1.94
C ARG A 95 11.20 -3.50 -2.31
N LYS A 96 12.03 -2.92 -3.16
CA LYS A 96 11.84 -1.53 -3.57
C LYS A 96 10.64 -1.41 -4.53
N PRO A 97 9.71 -0.46 -4.30
CA PRO A 97 8.68 -0.14 -5.28
C PRO A 97 9.28 0.51 -6.53
N SER A 98 8.49 0.61 -7.59
CA SER A 98 8.85 1.41 -8.75
C SER A 98 8.66 2.90 -8.49
N ILE A 99 9.26 3.74 -9.35
CA ILE A 99 9.08 5.20 -9.35
C ILE A 99 7.59 5.53 -9.45
N THR A 100 6.90 4.95 -10.44
CA THR A 100 5.47 5.23 -10.69
C THR A 100 4.60 4.83 -9.50
N TYR A 101 4.85 3.65 -8.91
CA TYR A 101 4.04 3.17 -7.79
C TYR A 101 4.25 4.03 -6.53
N LYS A 102 5.51 4.36 -6.20
CA LYS A 102 5.83 5.28 -5.11
C LYS A 102 5.19 6.65 -5.31
N GLN A 103 5.27 7.22 -6.52
CA GLN A 103 4.63 8.50 -6.82
C GLN A 103 3.11 8.44 -6.67
N CYS A 104 2.48 7.35 -7.11
CA CYS A 104 1.04 7.13 -6.94
C CYS A 104 0.65 7.13 -5.45
N ILE A 105 1.40 6.42 -4.60
CA ILE A 105 1.19 6.40 -3.14
C ILE A 105 1.33 7.80 -2.55
N VAL A 106 2.40 8.52 -2.90
CA VAL A 106 2.67 9.86 -2.36
C VAL A 106 1.60 10.87 -2.80
N ARG A 107 1.18 10.85 -4.08
CA ARG A 107 0.11 11.71 -4.58
C ARG A 107 -1.22 11.43 -3.87
N GLY A 108 -1.60 10.15 -3.77
CA GLY A 108 -2.81 9.76 -3.05
C GLY A 108 -2.79 10.17 -1.58
N ALA A 109 -1.64 10.06 -0.91
CA ALA A 109 -1.50 10.51 0.48
C ALA A 109 -1.65 12.04 0.61
N ILE A 110 -1.13 12.83 -0.34
CA ILE A 110 -1.33 14.28 -0.38
C ILE A 110 -2.80 14.63 -0.62
N GLU A 111 -3.43 13.98 -1.60
CA GLU A 111 -4.84 14.21 -1.95
C GLU A 111 -5.80 13.85 -0.80
N CYS A 112 -5.44 12.83 -0.01
CA CYS A 112 -6.23 12.40 1.16
C CYS A 112 -5.89 13.14 2.45
N ASP A 113 -5.08 14.21 2.39
CA ASP A 113 -4.67 15.02 3.55
C ASP A 113 -4.06 14.17 4.71
N ILE A 114 -3.25 13.18 4.34
CA ILE A 114 -2.47 12.40 5.31
C ILE A 114 -1.45 13.32 5.99
N PRO A 115 -1.13 13.13 7.29
CA PRO A 115 -0.19 14.01 7.99
C PRO A 115 1.14 14.17 7.26
N LYS A 116 1.63 15.42 7.18
CA LYS A 116 2.84 15.80 6.44
C LYS A 116 4.07 14.99 6.85
N GLU A 117 4.16 14.64 8.13
CA GLU A 117 5.23 13.80 8.67
C GLU A 117 5.22 12.40 8.06
N TYR A 118 4.04 11.79 7.90
CA TYR A 118 3.91 10.48 7.27
C TYR A 118 4.15 10.56 5.75
N ILE A 119 3.67 11.61 5.08
CA ILE A 119 4.00 11.88 3.67
C ILE A 119 5.52 12.01 3.48
N SER A 120 6.22 12.66 4.40
CA SER A 120 7.69 12.75 4.38
C SER A 120 8.31 11.36 4.46
N LYS A 121 7.85 10.47 5.35
CA LYS A 121 8.30 9.07 5.41
C LYS A 121 8.08 8.35 4.08
N LEU A 122 6.91 8.52 3.46
CA LEU A 122 6.61 7.90 2.15
C LEU A 122 7.55 8.37 1.04
N LYS A 123 7.91 9.66 1.02
CA LYS A 123 8.84 10.23 0.03
C LYS A 123 10.26 9.67 0.15
N HIS A 124 10.70 9.33 1.36
CA HIS A 124 12.05 8.80 1.65
C HIS A 124 12.20 7.29 1.40
N ILE A 125 11.12 6.58 1.07
CA ILE A 125 11.21 5.17 0.67
C ILE A 125 12.05 5.06 -0.62
N PRO A 126 13.11 4.25 -0.67
CA PRO A 126 13.89 4.07 -1.89
C PRO A 126 13.06 3.33 -2.95
N ASP A 127 13.15 3.76 -4.20
CA ASP A 127 12.59 3.05 -5.35
C ASP A 127 13.69 2.30 -6.13
N ASN A 128 13.28 1.39 -7.00
CA ASN A 128 14.17 0.53 -7.79
C ASN A 128 14.62 1.15 -9.12
N GLY A 129 14.36 2.44 -9.35
CA GLY A 129 14.68 3.15 -10.60
C GLY A 129 13.85 2.75 -11.82
N LYS A 130 12.91 1.81 -11.71
CA LYS A 130 12.04 1.38 -12.82
C LYS A 130 10.71 2.12 -12.81
N TYR A 131 10.07 2.15 -13.97
CA TYR A 131 8.71 2.66 -14.14
C TYR A 131 7.71 1.49 -14.24
N ALA A 132 6.43 1.78 -13.96
CA ALA A 132 5.35 0.88 -14.31
C ALA A 132 5.21 0.74 -15.83
N ASN A 133 4.47 -0.27 -16.29
CA ASN A 133 4.20 -0.46 -17.71
C ASN A 133 3.41 0.74 -18.31
N ASP A 134 3.38 0.81 -19.64
CA ASP A 134 2.76 1.94 -20.37
C ASP A 134 1.27 2.10 -20.06
N GLU A 135 0.56 0.98 -19.86
CA GLU A 135 -0.87 0.99 -19.56
C GLU A 135 -1.14 1.71 -18.23
N ILE A 136 -0.42 1.35 -17.17
CA ILE A 136 -0.56 1.95 -15.85
C ILE A 136 -0.16 3.42 -15.87
N ARG A 137 0.94 3.77 -16.55
CA ARG A 137 1.39 5.16 -16.67
C ARG A 137 0.35 6.04 -17.34
N ARG A 138 -0.20 5.59 -18.48
CA ARG A 138 -1.29 6.30 -19.19
C ARG A 138 -2.53 6.48 -18.30
N ARG A 139 -2.96 5.42 -17.61
CA ARG A 139 -4.15 5.46 -16.74
C ARG A 139 -4.01 6.47 -15.61
N LEU A 140 -2.82 6.55 -15.03
CA LEU A 140 -2.52 7.44 -13.90
C LEU A 140 -2.04 8.83 -14.33
N LYS A 141 -1.96 9.09 -15.65
CA LYS A 141 -1.46 10.35 -16.23
C LYS A 141 -0.04 10.69 -15.73
N PHE A 142 0.82 9.67 -15.67
CA PHE A 142 2.26 9.79 -15.45
C PHE A 142 3.02 9.76 -16.77
#